data_AF-A0A7Y9G5H8-F1
#
_entry.id   AF-A0A7Y9G5H8-F1
#
_cell.length_a   1.000
_cell.length_b   1.000
_cell.length_c   1.000
_cell.angle_alpha   90.00
_cell.angle_beta   90.00
_cell.angle_gamma   90.00
#
_symmetry.space_group_name_H-M   'P 1'
#
loop_
_entity.id
_entity.type
_entity.pdbx_description
1 polymer ?
#
loop_
_entity_poly.entity_id
_entity_poly.type
_entity_poly.pdbx_seq_one_letter_code
_entity_poly.pdbx_strand_id
1 'polypeptide(L)'
;MERSRADLRERGRNTDGSRDNFSRTFSKLAKRAELGHWHPHELLHSGASLRLAQGTPLHVVSEILGHTSIAITKDVYGHLLVDDKRAAAEAMSGALFGA
;
A
#
# COMPACT_ATOMS: atom_id res chain seq x y z
N MET A 1 12.49 -38.07 -28.84
CA MET A 1 12.99 -36.78 -28.30
C MET A 1 12.32 -36.53 -26.97
N GLU A 2 12.97 -37.06 -25.95
CA GLU A 2 12.50 -37.28 -24.59
C GLU A 2 12.70 -36.00 -23.78
N ARG A 3 11.61 -35.29 -23.47
CA ARG A 3 11.65 -34.15 -22.55
C ARG A 3 12.00 -34.69 -21.18
N SER A 4 13.26 -34.45 -20.78
CA SER A 4 13.86 -34.94 -19.55
C SER A 4 12.96 -34.66 -18.34
N ARG A 5 12.66 -35.71 -17.56
CA ARG A 5 11.93 -35.62 -16.28
C ARG A 5 12.61 -34.67 -15.26
N ALA A 6 13.84 -34.23 -15.51
CA ALA A 6 14.54 -33.22 -14.72
C ALA A 6 13.96 -31.80 -14.91
N ASP A 7 13.54 -31.43 -16.13
CA ASP A 7 13.05 -30.07 -16.46
C ASP A 7 11.71 -29.75 -15.76
N LEU A 8 10.89 -30.77 -15.49
CA LEU A 8 9.63 -30.60 -14.80
C LEU A 8 9.82 -30.41 -13.28
N ARG A 9 10.93 -30.93 -12.74
CA ARG A 9 11.26 -30.85 -11.30
C ARG A 9 11.84 -29.50 -10.90
N GLU A 10 12.46 -28.75 -11.83
CA GLU A 10 12.97 -27.41 -11.55
C GLU A 10 11.87 -26.33 -11.56
N ARG A 11 10.84 -26.49 -12.40
CA ARG A 11 9.72 -25.53 -12.46
C ARG A 11 8.83 -25.53 -11.21
N GLY A 12 8.76 -26.65 -10.48
CA GLY A 12 7.93 -26.81 -9.29
C GLY A 12 8.54 -26.31 -7.97
N ARG A 13 9.84 -25.96 -7.93
CA ARG A 13 10.49 -25.48 -6.69
C ARG A 13 10.30 -23.98 -6.43
N ASN A 14 9.87 -23.23 -7.44
CA ASN A 14 9.76 -21.77 -7.36
C ASN A 14 8.30 -21.30 -7.15
N THR A 15 7.35 -22.21 -6.97
CA THR A 15 5.92 -21.91 -6.80
C THR A 15 5.39 -22.21 -5.39
N ASP A 16 6.27 -22.53 -4.44
CA ASP A 16 5.89 -22.54 -3.04
C ASP A 16 5.60 -21.11 -2.59
N GLY A 17 4.37 -20.86 -2.15
CA GLY A 17 3.89 -19.58 -1.65
C GLY A 17 4.46 -19.21 -0.28
N SER A 18 5.63 -19.73 0.10
CA SER A 18 6.33 -19.30 1.30
C SER A 18 6.78 -17.85 1.17
N ARG A 19 6.71 -17.14 2.31
CA ARG A 19 7.01 -15.70 2.45
C ARG A 19 8.37 -15.31 1.87
N ASP A 20 9.33 -16.23 1.92
CA ASP A 20 10.69 -16.04 1.42
C ASP A 20 10.77 -16.02 -0.11
N ASN A 21 9.95 -16.83 -0.78
CA ASN A 21 9.92 -16.90 -2.24
C ASN A 21 9.29 -15.64 -2.85
N PHE A 22 8.22 -15.13 -2.23
CA PHE A 22 7.63 -13.85 -2.62
C PHE A 22 8.61 -12.69 -2.43
N SER A 23 9.25 -12.60 -1.27
CA SER A 23 10.20 -11.52 -0.97
C SER A 23 11.38 -11.50 -1.96
N ARG A 24 11.96 -12.67 -2.28
CA ARG A 24 13.04 -12.77 -3.28
C ARG A 24 12.59 -12.35 -4.67
N THR A 25 11.38 -12.74 -5.07
CA THR A 25 10.81 -12.37 -6.36
C THR A 25 10.54 -10.86 -6.42
N PHE A 26 9.99 -10.31 -5.36
CA PHE A 26 9.75 -8.87 -5.21
C PHE A 26 11.06 -8.08 -5.29
N SER A 27 12.11 -8.46 -4.56
CA SER A 27 13.40 -7.76 -4.62
C SER A 27 14.00 -7.76 -6.03
N LYS A 28 13.83 -8.85 -6.80
CA LYS A 28 14.25 -8.87 -8.21
C LYS A 28 13.44 -7.89 -9.07
N LEU A 29 12.13 -7.80 -8.85
CA LEU A 29 11.26 -6.85 -9.55
C LEU A 29 11.61 -5.41 -9.18
N ALA A 30 11.79 -5.10 -7.89
CA ALA A 30 12.18 -3.77 -7.42
C ALA A 30 13.51 -3.32 -8.01
N LYS A 31 14.50 -4.22 -8.11
CA LYS A 31 15.78 -3.94 -8.77
C LYS A 31 15.62 -3.64 -10.26
N ARG A 32 14.73 -4.37 -10.95
CA ARG A 32 14.43 -4.13 -12.38
C ARG A 32 13.68 -2.82 -12.62
N ALA A 33 12.89 -2.38 -11.64
CA ALA A 33 12.18 -1.11 -11.66
C ALA A 33 13.04 0.07 -11.17
N GLU A 34 14.34 -0.16 -10.92
CA GLU A 34 15.29 0.87 -10.44
C GLU A 34 14.93 1.51 -9.08
N LEU A 35 14.06 0.86 -8.30
CA LEU A 35 13.63 1.33 -6.98
C LEU A 35 14.67 1.04 -5.87
N GLY A 36 15.63 0.16 -6.13
CA GLY A 36 16.63 -0.26 -5.16
C GLY A 36 16.10 -1.31 -4.18
N HIS A 37 16.45 -1.18 -2.89
CA HIS A 37 15.99 -2.10 -1.84
C HIS A 37 14.63 -1.66 -1.31
N TRP A 38 13.58 -2.27 -1.86
CA TRP A 38 12.19 -2.01 -1.45
C TRP A 38 11.57 -3.25 -0.81
N HIS A 39 10.69 -2.99 0.17
CA HIS A 39 9.81 -4.01 0.72
C HIS A 39 8.41 -3.90 0.10
N PRO A 40 7.65 -5.01 0.01
CA PRO A 40 6.27 -4.97 -0.48
C PRO A 40 5.37 -4.00 0.29
N HIS A 41 5.68 -3.76 1.57
CA HIS A 41 4.92 -2.84 2.42
C HIS A 41 5.04 -1.37 1.97
N GLU A 42 6.14 -1.00 1.30
CA GLU A 42 6.32 0.35 0.74
C GLU A 42 5.28 0.68 -0.34
N LEU A 43 4.82 -0.34 -1.09
CA LEU A 43 3.76 -0.16 -2.07
C LEU A 43 2.41 0.10 -1.40
N LEU A 44 2.15 -0.55 -0.26
CA LEU A 44 0.94 -0.31 0.53
C LEU A 44 0.99 1.10 1.14
N HIS A 45 2.15 1.56 1.62
CA HIS A 45 2.33 2.94 2.07
C HIS A 45 2.08 3.95 0.95
N SER A 46 2.70 3.74 -0.21
CA SER A 46 2.53 4.62 -1.37
C SER A 46 1.06 4.69 -1.82
N GLY A 47 0.39 3.54 -1.87
CA GLY A 47 -1.02 3.47 -2.23
C GLY A 47 -1.96 4.11 -1.20
N ALA A 48 -1.64 4.03 0.09
CA ALA A 48 -2.42 4.69 1.13
C ALA A 48 -2.27 6.22 1.03
N SER A 49 -1.04 6.72 0.91
CA SER A 49 -0.76 8.15 0.74
C SER A 49 -1.46 8.72 -0.50
N LEU A 50 -1.44 8.01 -1.62
CA LEU A 50 -2.10 8.47 -2.85
C LEU A 50 -3.63 8.54 -2.68
N ARG A 51 -4.26 7.55 -2.05
CA ARG A 51 -5.71 7.55 -1.80
C ARG A 51 -6.13 8.70 -0.90
N LEU A 52 -5.36 8.96 0.15
CA LEU A 52 -5.61 10.08 1.07
C LEU A 52 -5.45 11.41 0.34
N ALA A 53 -4.40 11.57 -0.48
CA ALA A 53 -4.21 12.77 -1.29
C ALA A 53 -5.34 13.01 -2.32
N GLN A 54 -6.05 11.95 -2.74
CA GLN A 54 -7.25 12.05 -3.58
C GLN A 54 -8.54 12.32 -2.79
N GLY A 55 -8.45 12.56 -1.47
CA GLY A 55 -9.61 12.83 -0.62
C GLY A 55 -10.37 11.58 -0.19
N THR A 56 -9.80 10.38 -0.36
CA THR A 56 -10.43 9.16 0.17
C THR A 56 -10.46 9.24 1.70
N PRO A 57 -11.61 9.03 2.36
CA PRO A 57 -11.69 9.10 3.82
C PRO A 57 -10.77 8.08 4.50
N LEU A 58 -10.15 8.50 5.62
CA LEU A 58 -9.19 7.68 6.37
C LEU A 58 -9.75 6.30 6.77
N HIS A 59 -11.04 6.21 7.13
CA HIS A 59 -11.67 4.94 7.50
C HIS A 59 -11.74 3.97 6.32
N VAL A 60 -12.07 4.45 5.12
CA VAL A 60 -12.10 3.64 3.90
C VAL A 60 -10.70 3.13 3.56
N VAL A 61 -9.68 4.00 3.65
CA VAL A 61 -8.29 3.58 3.45
C VAL A 61 -7.89 2.51 4.47
N SER A 62 -8.29 2.66 5.73
CA SER A 62 -8.04 1.68 6.79
C SER A 62 -8.67 0.32 6.51
N GLU A 63 -9.90 0.29 6.00
CA GLU A 63 -10.61 -0.93 5.62
C GLU A 63 -9.96 -1.62 4.42
N ILE A 64 -9.56 -0.86 3.39
CA ILE A 64 -8.85 -1.39 2.22
C ILE A 64 -7.51 -2.03 2.62
N LEU A 65 -6.81 -1.42 3.58
CA LEU A 65 -5.55 -1.97 4.12
C LEU A 65 -5.78 -3.15 5.07
N GLY A 66 -7.02 -3.42 5.50
CA GLY A 66 -7.35 -4.49 6.42
C GLY A 66 -6.86 -4.25 7.84
N HIS A 67 -6.69 -3.00 8.26
CA HIS A 67 -6.27 -2.69 9.62
C HIS A 67 -7.43 -2.92 10.60
N THR A 68 -7.18 -3.70 11.65
CA THR A 68 -8.16 -3.99 12.71
C THR A 68 -8.64 -2.75 13.46
N SER A 69 -7.86 -1.66 13.42
CA SER A 69 -8.22 -0.38 14.02
C SER A 69 -7.81 0.77 13.12
N ILE A 70 -8.72 1.75 12.97
CA ILE A 70 -8.45 3.00 12.28
C ILE A 70 -7.32 3.81 12.93
N ALA A 71 -7.09 3.62 14.23
CA ALA A 71 -6.00 4.29 14.95
C ALA A 71 -4.64 3.98 14.30
N ILE A 72 -4.42 2.76 13.83
CA ILE A 72 -3.17 2.35 13.14
C ILE A 72 -2.96 3.22 11.89
N THR A 73 -3.99 3.35 11.06
CA THR A 73 -3.95 4.16 9.83
C THR A 73 -3.78 5.64 10.18
N LYS A 74 -4.44 6.12 11.23
CA LYS A 74 -4.33 7.50 11.70
C LYS A 74 -2.92 7.83 12.20
N ASP A 75 -2.30 6.93 12.94
CA ASP A 75 -0.96 7.17 13.50
C ASP A 75 0.10 7.25 12.40
N VAL A 76 -0.06 6.45 11.34
CA VAL A 76 0.86 6.44 10.19
C VAL A 76 0.61 7.63 9.25
N TYR A 77 -0.64 7.91 8.88
CA TYR A 77 -0.96 8.87 7.81
C TYR A 77 -1.65 10.15 8.28
N GLY A 78 -1.89 10.31 9.58
CA GLY A 78 -2.66 11.45 10.12
C GLY A 78 -2.04 12.82 9.84
N HIS A 79 -0.74 12.86 9.53
CA HIS A 79 -0.03 14.07 9.11
C HIS A 79 -0.46 14.57 7.71
N LEU A 80 -0.97 13.68 6.84
CA LEU A 80 -1.48 14.04 5.52
C LEU A 80 -2.86 14.72 5.59
N LEU A 81 -3.55 14.62 6.73
CA LEU A 81 -4.90 15.16 6.93
C LEU A 81 -4.90 16.60 7.49
N VAL A 82 -3.75 17.28 7.57
CA VAL A 82 -3.68 18.64 8.13
C VAL A 82 -4.46 19.63 7.26
N ASP A 83 -4.36 19.51 5.94
CA ASP A 83 -5.09 20.36 5.00
C ASP A 83 -6.60 20.07 5.04
N ASP A 84 -7.00 18.81 5.22
CA ASP A 84 -8.40 18.42 5.39
C ASP A 84 -9.02 19.07 6.63
N LYS A 85 -8.27 19.17 7.74
CA LYS A 85 -8.76 19.84 8.95
C LYS A 85 -9.00 21.33 8.72
N ARG A 86 -8.12 21.98 7.97
CA ARG A 86 -8.27 23.40 7.62
C ARG A 86 -9.47 23.59 6.70
N ALA A 87 -9.60 22.77 5.67
CA ALA A 87 -10.75 22.80 4.77
C ALA A 87 -12.08 22.58 5.51
N ALA A 88 -12.11 21.66 6.48
CA ALA A 88 -13.30 21.43 7.31
C ALA A 88 -13.65 22.65 8.19
N ALA A 89 -12.64 23.33 8.77
CA ALA A 89 -12.86 24.54 9.55
C ALA A 89 -13.41 25.69 8.70
N GLU A 90 -12.85 25.90 7.50
CA GLU A 90 -13.32 26.91 6.55
C GLU A 90 -14.74 26.61 6.06
N ALA A 91 -15.04 25.34 5.73
CA ALA A 91 -16.37 24.92 5.32
C ALA A 91 -17.42 25.16 6.43
N MET A 92 -17.05 24.89 7.68
CA MET A 92 -17.91 25.16 8.84
C MET A 92 -18.12 26.66 9.05
N SER A 93 -17.06 27.47 8.94
CA SER A 93 -17.15 28.94 9.02
C SER A 93 -18.07 29.49 7.93
N GLY A 94 -17.91 29.03 6.69
CA GLY A 94 -18.78 29.40 5.58
C GLY A 94 -20.23 29.00 5.79
N ALA A 95 -20.51 27.79 6.31
CA ALA A 95 -21.86 27.33 6.57
C ALA A 95 -22.56 28.06 7.72
N LEU A 96 -21.81 28.55 8.71
CA LEU A 96 -22.36 29.24 9.89
C LEU A 96 -22.45 30.76 9.71
N PHE A 97 -21.49 31.36 9.00
CA PHE A 97 -21.31 32.82 8.93
C PHE A 97 -21.34 33.38 7.50
N GLY A 98 -21.46 32.54 6.48
CA GLY A 98 -21.64 32.95 5.09
C GLY A 98 -23.09 33.40 4.84
N ALA A 99 -23.25 34.66 4.41
CA ALA A 99 -24.50 35.22 3.88
C ALA A 99 -24.71 34.82 2.40
#